data_AF-A0A535HPE6-F1
#
_entry.id   AF-A0A535HPE6-F1
#
_cell.length_a   1.000
_cell.length_b   1.000
_cell.length_c   1.000
_cell.angle_alpha   90.00
_cell.angle_beta   90.00
_cell.angle_gamma   90.00
#
_symmetry.space_group_name_H-M   'P 1'
#
loop_
_entity.id
_entity.type
_entity.pdbx_description
1 polymer ?
#
loop_
_entity_poly.entity_id
_entity_poly.type
_entity_poly.pdbx_seq_one_letter_code
_entity_poly.pdbx_strand_id
1 'polypeptide(L)'
;MAGNAADRPLQPVLRERLRPGAGGVPQLAPGEAPPPRRQGGCQAEVVGVNPAQAIGDLWHYALVVPVQFLLTHFHNGFASFSATKSIGAFGLAVILVTLIIRTLLVPLFTWQLRVSRKTQEEQAIIAPQMQELRRKYRKDPQTLNAEMMKLYREHGISPFSGLAGCLPLLVQWPVLLALYQGIQGVTRDLHSDLGFLWVGNVTKTGVDACCTTGVDKAHHVMHGDYLVGALSHPAVLILPLLSALATFVQSKMMMPRSTPVMSDQQKQAQQMSRQMAYIMPPVIFIFGITFPQGIALYWVTQSVFMIVQQYFVVGWGSLSVPPWFPGAGRTTKYSRPVPAAALTNQRPSGGSKVEPEARGAAGGDGRRPGAGGHPRRQPVGAGRSGGGSRRKRRR
;
A
#
# COMPACT_ATOMS: atom_id res chain seq x y z
N MET A 1 76.08 32.87 -12.11
CA MET A 1 75.54 33.13 -13.47
C MET A 1 74.02 33.04 -13.33
N ALA A 2 73.32 34.13 -12.94
CA ALA A 2 72.56 35.06 -13.81
C ALA A 2 71.79 34.29 -14.92
N GLY A 3 70.45 34.29 -15.04
CA GLY A 3 69.49 35.41 -15.01
C GLY A 3 68.54 35.29 -16.22
N ASN A 4 67.22 35.23 -15.98
CA ASN A 4 66.14 36.02 -16.62
C ASN A 4 65.51 35.56 -17.94
N ALA A 5 64.24 35.16 -17.80
CA ALA A 5 63.03 35.76 -18.35
C ALA A 5 62.96 36.38 -19.78
N ALA A 6 61.82 36.05 -20.43
CA ALA A 6 61.04 36.84 -21.39
C ALA A 6 61.48 36.86 -22.87
N ASP A 7 60.60 36.39 -23.77
CA ASP A 7 59.91 37.23 -24.76
C ASP A 7 59.28 36.38 -25.89
N ARG A 8 57.96 36.54 -26.07
CA ARG A 8 57.28 36.27 -27.35
C ARG A 8 57.40 37.52 -28.23
N PRO A 9 57.42 37.35 -29.56
CA PRO A 9 56.54 38.20 -30.37
C PRO A 9 55.78 37.37 -31.43
N LEU A 10 54.45 37.55 -31.48
CA LEU A 10 53.67 38.20 -32.55
C LEU A 10 53.71 37.53 -33.95
N GLN A 11 52.56 36.93 -34.31
CA GLN A 11 52.13 36.67 -35.69
C GLN A 11 52.05 37.97 -36.51
N PRO A 12 52.13 37.88 -37.86
CA PRO A 12 51.05 38.48 -38.63
C PRO A 12 50.55 37.62 -39.80
N VAL A 13 49.26 37.30 -39.72
CA VAL A 13 48.24 37.30 -40.78
C VAL A 13 48.56 38.24 -41.96
N LEU A 14 48.51 37.73 -43.20
CA LEU A 14 47.83 38.22 -44.43
C LEU A 14 48.51 37.54 -45.66
N ARG A 15 47.88 36.89 -46.64
CA ARG A 15 47.02 37.47 -47.69
C ARG A 15 46.66 36.36 -48.71
N GLU A 16 45.42 35.90 -48.65
CA GLU A 16 44.48 35.76 -49.79
C GLU A 16 45.01 36.03 -51.22
N ARG A 17 44.78 35.09 -52.15
CA ARG A 17 44.07 35.22 -53.47
C ARG A 17 44.36 34.00 -54.36
N LEU A 18 43.38 33.14 -54.63
CA LEU A 18 42.54 33.10 -55.86
C LEU A 18 43.29 32.88 -57.18
N ARG A 19 43.32 31.62 -57.68
CA ARG A 19 42.71 31.10 -58.95
C ARG A 19 43.51 29.89 -59.54
N PRO A 20 43.06 29.21 -60.61
CA PRO A 20 42.02 28.18 -60.65
C PRO A 20 42.55 26.83 -61.23
N GLY A 21 41.84 25.73 -61.01
CA GLY A 21 41.80 24.56 -61.91
C GLY A 21 43.11 24.00 -62.48
N ALA A 22 43.57 22.89 -61.90
CA ALA A 22 44.12 21.80 -62.72
C ALA A 22 43.74 20.45 -62.09
N GLY A 23 42.81 19.75 -62.76
CA GLY A 23 42.51 18.34 -62.48
C GLY A 23 43.77 17.49 -62.30
N GLY A 24 43.83 16.82 -61.16
CA GLY A 24 44.75 15.72 -60.89
C GLY A 24 44.17 14.91 -59.73
N VAL A 25 43.46 13.83 -60.04
CA VAL A 25 43.12 12.79 -59.07
C VAL A 25 44.40 11.96 -58.89
N PRO A 26 45.01 11.89 -57.71
CA PRO A 26 46.09 10.94 -57.49
C PRO A 26 45.48 9.54 -57.45
N GLN A 27 45.89 8.69 -58.39
CA GLN A 27 45.52 7.28 -58.46
C GLN A 27 46.00 6.56 -57.18
N LEU A 28 45.08 6.01 -56.37
CA LEU A 28 45.43 5.14 -55.24
C LEU A 28 45.92 3.78 -55.74
N ALA A 29 47.00 3.27 -55.13
CA ALA A 29 47.51 1.92 -55.35
C ALA A 29 46.51 0.84 -54.87
N PRO A 30 46.48 -0.36 -55.46
CA PRO A 30 45.48 -1.37 -55.15
C PRO A 30 45.87 -2.12 -53.88
N GLY A 31 45.13 -1.94 -52.79
CA GLY A 31 45.24 -2.78 -51.59
C GLY A 31 45.11 -2.09 -50.24
N GLU A 32 44.99 -0.76 -50.18
CA GLU A 32 44.77 -0.05 -48.91
C GLU A 32 43.31 0.38 -48.77
N ALA A 33 42.65 -0.09 -47.71
CA ALA A 33 41.31 0.37 -47.36
C ALA A 33 41.34 1.86 -47.02
N PRO A 34 40.37 2.67 -47.49
CA PRO A 34 40.37 4.10 -47.19
C PRO A 34 40.23 4.33 -45.67
N PRO A 35 41.01 5.27 -45.09
CA PRO A 35 40.85 5.61 -43.68
C PRO A 35 39.42 6.11 -43.44
N PRO A 36 38.80 5.78 -42.29
CA PRO A 36 37.41 6.15 -42.04
C PRO A 36 37.29 7.67 -42.11
N ARG A 37 36.39 8.15 -42.99
CA ARG A 37 36.02 9.57 -43.10
C ARG A 37 35.60 10.05 -41.70
N ARG A 38 36.45 10.85 -41.05
CA ARG A 38 36.05 11.67 -39.90
C ARG A 38 34.97 12.64 -40.37
N GLN A 39 33.70 12.27 -40.19
CA GLN A 39 32.59 13.22 -40.24
C GLN A 39 32.67 14.09 -38.98
N GLY A 40 33.54 15.08 -39.00
CA GLY A 40 33.55 16.19 -38.05
C GLY A 40 32.38 17.12 -38.35
N GLY A 41 31.15 16.65 -38.15
CA GLY A 41 30.02 17.53 -37.89
C GLY A 41 29.85 17.61 -36.39
N CYS A 42 29.79 18.82 -35.82
CA CYS A 42 29.12 19.02 -34.55
C CYS A 42 27.64 18.68 -34.78
N GLN A 43 27.32 17.39 -34.76
CA GLN A 43 25.97 16.96 -34.50
C GLN A 43 25.73 17.34 -33.05
N ALA A 44 25.14 18.51 -32.83
CA ALA A 44 24.32 18.69 -31.66
C ALA A 44 23.27 17.60 -31.77
N GLU A 45 23.55 16.43 -31.17
CA GLU A 45 22.54 15.43 -30.92
C GLU A 45 21.47 16.16 -30.12
N VAL A 46 20.39 16.53 -30.79
CA VAL A 46 19.19 16.99 -30.14
C VAL A 46 18.77 15.77 -29.33
N VAL A 47 19.19 15.73 -28.06
CA VAL A 47 18.78 14.71 -27.10
C VAL A 47 17.28 14.91 -26.97
N GLY A 48 16.52 14.25 -27.83
CA GLY A 48 15.10 14.07 -27.67
C GLY A 48 14.96 13.34 -26.36
N VAL A 49 14.59 14.07 -25.30
CA VAL A 49 14.41 13.47 -23.98
C VAL A 49 13.34 12.39 -24.16
N ASN A 50 13.76 11.12 -24.13
CA ASN A 50 12.82 10.02 -24.19
C ASN A 50 11.96 10.13 -22.92
N PRO A 51 10.61 10.19 -23.01
CA PRO A 51 9.77 10.34 -21.82
C PRO A 51 10.04 9.26 -20.78
N ALA A 52 10.45 8.05 -21.21
CA ALA A 52 10.88 6.99 -20.31
C ALA A 52 12.18 7.31 -19.55
N GLN A 53 13.16 7.93 -20.21
CA GLN A 53 14.40 8.39 -19.58
C GLN A 53 14.13 9.56 -18.63
N ALA A 54 13.28 10.52 -19.02
CA ALA A 54 12.90 11.63 -18.15
C ALA A 54 12.25 11.17 -16.84
N ILE A 55 11.34 10.19 -16.92
CA ILE A 55 10.71 9.59 -15.73
C ILE A 55 11.75 8.84 -14.90
N GLY A 56 12.68 8.12 -15.53
CA GLY A 56 13.77 7.42 -14.85
C GLY A 56 14.71 8.36 -14.10
N ASP A 57 15.10 9.47 -14.72
CA ASP A 57 15.96 10.49 -14.12
C ASP A 57 15.24 11.20 -12.99
N LEU A 58 13.98 11.62 -13.20
CA LEU A 58 13.16 12.20 -12.15
C LEU A 58 13.03 11.25 -10.96
N TRP A 59 12.75 9.97 -11.22
CA TRP A 59 12.70 8.93 -10.19
C TRP A 59 14.01 8.84 -9.40
N HIS A 60 15.13 8.79 -10.12
CA HIS A 60 16.45 8.64 -9.51
C HIS A 60 16.80 9.84 -8.63
N TYR A 61 16.68 11.06 -9.17
CA TYR A 61 17.05 12.27 -8.45
C TYR A 61 16.05 12.66 -7.37
N ALA A 62 14.75 12.42 -7.55
CA ALA A 62 13.74 12.80 -6.58
C ALA A 62 13.59 11.81 -5.42
N LEU A 63 13.79 10.51 -5.66
CA LEU A 63 13.57 9.48 -4.65
C LEU A 63 14.84 8.73 -4.25
N VAL A 64 15.62 8.25 -5.21
CA VAL A 64 16.75 7.35 -4.89
C VAL A 64 17.92 8.12 -4.28
N VAL A 65 18.33 9.25 -4.87
CA VAL A 65 19.46 10.06 -4.40
C VAL A 65 19.26 10.58 -2.96
N PRO A 66 18.09 11.15 -2.58
CA PRO A 66 17.86 11.55 -1.20
C PRO A 66 17.90 10.39 -0.21
N VAL A 67 17.37 9.23 -0.59
CA VAL A 67 17.42 8.02 0.24
C VAL A 67 18.87 7.55 0.43
N GLN A 68 19.68 7.52 -0.64
CA GLN A 68 21.11 7.18 -0.56
C GLN A 68 21.87 8.15 0.34
N PHE A 69 21.65 9.45 0.15
CA PHE A 69 22.25 10.49 0.98
C PHE A 69 21.93 10.28 2.46
N LEU A 70 20.64 10.07 2.80
CA LEU A 70 20.23 9.83 4.18
C LEU A 70 20.84 8.54 4.75
N LEU A 71 20.85 7.45 3.98
CA LEU A 71 21.42 6.18 4.43
C LEU A 71 22.92 6.32 4.72
N THR A 72 23.68 6.94 3.82
CA THR A 72 25.12 7.16 4.01
C THR A 72 25.39 8.10 5.17
N HIS A 73 24.64 9.19 5.29
CA HIS A 73 24.80 10.16 6.37
C HIS A 73 24.53 9.55 7.75
N PHE A 74 23.41 8.82 7.91
CA PHE A 74 23.10 8.16 9.17
C PHE A 74 24.01 6.98 9.46
N HIS A 75 24.42 6.21 8.44
CA HIS A 75 25.40 5.16 8.62
C HIS A 75 26.71 5.73 9.19
N ASN A 76 27.24 6.80 8.58
CA ASN A 76 28.48 7.43 9.05
C ASN A 76 28.31 8.00 10.47
N GLY A 77 27.16 8.63 10.77
CA GLY A 77 26.85 9.10 12.12
C GLY A 77 26.82 7.99 13.17
N PHE A 78 26.19 6.86 12.86
CA PHE A 78 26.16 5.70 13.75
C PHE A 78 27.48 4.92 13.79
N ALA A 79 28.27 4.94 12.73
CA ALA A 79 29.58 4.29 12.70
C ALA A 79 30.60 5.05 13.56
N SER A 80 30.44 6.38 13.70
CA SER A 80 31.26 7.22 14.58
C SER A 80 31.07 6.92 16.07
N PHE A 81 29.97 6.27 16.47
CA PHE A 81 29.71 5.91 17.87
C PHE A 81 29.88 4.40 18.09
N SER A 82 30.73 4.04 19.06
CA SER A 82 31.15 2.64 19.27
C SER A 82 29.98 1.70 19.60
N ALA A 83 29.01 2.13 20.41
CA ALA A 83 27.88 1.26 20.78
C ALA A 83 26.97 0.95 19.59
N THR A 84 26.70 1.94 18.72
CA THR A 84 25.86 1.77 17.52
C THR A 84 26.59 1.00 16.42
N LYS A 85 27.92 1.09 16.37
CA LYS A 85 28.76 0.25 15.50
C LYS A 85 28.62 -1.23 15.83
N SER A 86 28.66 -1.61 17.11
CA SER A 86 28.50 -3.01 17.54
C SER A 86 27.10 -3.58 17.30
N ILE A 87 26.07 -2.73 17.34
CA ILE A 87 24.68 -3.12 17.03
C ILE A 87 24.47 -3.23 15.51
N GLY A 88 25.24 -2.47 14.72
CA GLY A 88 25.15 -2.44 13.26
C GLY A 88 24.64 -1.09 12.75
N ALA A 89 25.59 -0.20 12.44
CA ALA A 89 25.33 1.16 12.00
C ALA A 89 24.45 1.25 10.75
N PHE A 90 24.67 0.36 9.77
CA PHE A 90 23.90 0.38 8.52
C PHE A 90 22.44 -0.06 8.73
N GLY A 91 22.19 -1.09 9.55
CA GLY A 91 20.81 -1.47 9.89
C GLY A 91 20.06 -0.38 10.64
N LEU A 92 20.72 0.29 11.59
CA LEU A 92 20.15 1.44 12.29
C LEU A 92 19.82 2.60 11.34
N ALA A 93 20.66 2.86 10.33
CA ALA A 93 20.39 3.84 9.30
C ALA A 93 19.11 3.50 8.52
N VAL A 94 18.95 2.23 8.10
CA VAL A 94 17.74 1.76 7.39
C VAL A 94 16.49 1.97 8.26
N ILE A 95 16.54 1.61 9.54
CA ILE A 95 15.43 1.82 10.48
C ILE A 95 15.08 3.30 10.58
N LEU A 96 16.07 4.17 10.81
CA LEU A 96 15.86 5.60 10.99
C LEU A 96 15.29 6.27 9.73
N VAL A 97 15.84 5.97 8.55
CA VAL A 97 15.33 6.49 7.27
C VAL A 97 13.88 6.06 7.07
N THR A 98 13.57 4.81 7.39
CA THR A 98 12.20 4.28 7.29
C THR A 98 11.24 5.07 8.19
N LEU A 99 11.61 5.33 9.44
CA LEU A 99 10.80 6.10 10.38
C LEU A 99 10.64 7.56 9.95
N ILE A 100 11.67 8.18 9.37
CA ILE A 100 11.59 9.54 8.83
C ILE A 100 10.59 9.59 7.66
N ILE A 101 10.75 8.73 6.66
CA ILE A 101 9.87 8.70 5.48
C ILE A 101 8.42 8.49 5.95
N ARG A 102 8.22 7.63 6.93
CA ARG A 102 6.88 7.22 7.34
C ARG A 102 6.21 8.23 8.24
N THR A 103 6.98 8.91 9.08
CA THR A 103 6.53 10.11 9.80
C THR A 103 6.08 11.20 8.83
N LEU A 104 6.84 11.48 7.77
CA LEU A 104 6.44 12.44 6.73
C LEU A 104 5.14 12.04 6.02
N LEU A 105 4.91 10.74 5.83
CA LEU A 105 3.71 10.21 5.18
C LEU A 105 2.53 9.93 6.14
N VAL A 106 2.66 10.16 7.45
CA VAL A 106 1.58 9.99 8.44
C VAL A 106 0.28 10.71 8.05
N PRO A 107 0.26 12.00 7.65
CA PRO A 107 -0.99 12.68 7.33
C PRO A 107 -1.73 12.01 6.17
N LEU A 108 -0.98 11.55 5.17
CA LEU A 108 -1.51 10.82 4.02
C LEU A 108 -2.12 9.47 4.44
N PHE A 109 -1.35 8.64 5.15
CA PHE A 109 -1.79 7.32 5.57
C PHE A 109 -2.94 7.37 6.59
N THR A 110 -2.96 8.36 7.49
CA THR A 110 -4.07 8.54 8.45
C THR A 110 -5.34 8.99 7.76
N TRP A 111 -5.26 9.92 6.81
CA TRP A 111 -6.40 10.31 5.97
C TRP A 111 -6.97 9.09 5.24
N GLN A 112 -6.09 8.33 4.59
CA GLN A 112 -6.45 7.14 3.85
C GLN A 112 -7.15 6.08 4.71
N LEU A 113 -6.60 5.77 5.89
CA LEU A 113 -7.21 4.83 6.84
C LEU A 113 -8.60 5.29 7.27
N ARG A 114 -8.80 6.59 7.53
CA ARG A 114 -10.11 7.14 7.92
C ARG A 114 -11.11 7.04 6.78
N VAL A 115 -10.72 7.36 5.54
CA VAL A 115 -11.61 7.24 4.37
C VAL A 115 -12.01 5.79 4.16
N SER A 116 -11.05 4.86 4.17
CA SER A 116 -11.33 3.43 3.99
C SER A 116 -12.31 2.89 5.04
N ARG A 117 -12.19 3.32 6.30
CA ARG A 117 -13.10 2.88 7.37
C ARG A 117 -14.50 3.46 7.24
N LYS A 118 -14.64 4.74 6.90
CA LYS A 118 -15.95 5.35 6.63
C LYS A 118 -16.65 4.63 5.48
N THR A 119 -15.95 4.34 4.40
CA THR A 119 -16.52 3.59 3.27
C THR A 119 -16.99 2.20 3.67
N GLN A 120 -16.23 1.48 4.51
CA GLN A 120 -16.65 0.17 5.02
C GLN A 120 -17.91 0.26 5.90
N GLU A 121 -18.03 1.32 6.70
CA GLU A 121 -19.19 1.57 7.55
C GLU A 121 -20.45 1.83 6.72
N GLU A 122 -20.38 2.76 5.75
CA GLU A 122 -21.51 3.08 4.86
C GLU A 122 -21.94 1.87 4.04
N GLN A 123 -20.97 1.08 3.57
CA GLN A 123 -21.24 -0.18 2.87
C GLN A 123 -22.05 -1.17 3.73
N ALA A 124 -21.82 -1.19 5.05
CA ALA A 124 -22.58 -2.02 5.98
C ALA A 124 -24.03 -1.55 6.12
N ILE A 125 -24.28 -0.24 6.05
CA ILE A 125 -25.63 0.34 6.17
C ILE A 125 -26.49 0.01 4.94
N ILE A 126 -25.91 0.06 3.75
CA ILE A 126 -26.61 -0.18 2.47
C ILE A 126 -26.72 -1.67 2.09
N ALA A 127 -26.10 -2.56 2.85
CA ALA A 127 -26.15 -4.01 2.64
C ALA A 127 -27.55 -4.59 2.38
N PRO A 128 -28.61 -4.22 3.15
CA PRO A 128 -29.96 -4.73 2.90
C PRO A 128 -30.56 -4.20 1.59
N GLN A 129 -30.40 -2.91 1.29
CA GLN A 129 -30.89 -2.30 0.05
C GLN A 129 -30.22 -2.91 -1.19
N MET A 130 -28.92 -3.23 -1.07
CA MET A 130 -28.18 -3.97 -2.08
C MET A 130 -28.75 -5.36 -2.35
N GLN A 131 -29.22 -6.06 -1.31
CA GLN A 131 -29.85 -7.38 -1.49
C GLN A 131 -31.23 -7.27 -2.14
N GLU A 132 -32.00 -6.24 -1.81
CA GLU A 132 -33.30 -5.98 -2.43
C GLU A 132 -33.16 -5.67 -3.92
N LEU A 133 -32.20 -4.82 -4.29
CA LEU A 133 -31.90 -4.48 -5.68
C LEU A 133 -31.50 -5.71 -6.49
N ARG A 134 -30.67 -6.59 -5.90
CA ARG A 134 -30.32 -7.88 -6.52
C ARG A 134 -31.50 -8.81 -6.72
N ARG A 135 -32.46 -8.82 -5.78
CA ARG A 135 -33.69 -9.61 -5.94
C ARG A 135 -34.54 -9.07 -7.07
N LYS A 136 -34.67 -7.74 -7.17
CA LYS A 136 -35.47 -7.05 -8.20
C LYS A 136 -34.89 -7.22 -9.60
N TYR A 137 -33.56 -7.09 -9.75
CA TYR A 137 -32.87 -7.12 -11.04
C TYR A 137 -32.09 -8.43 -11.28
N ARG A 138 -32.50 -9.55 -10.67
CA ARG A 138 -31.81 -10.86 -10.80
C ARG A 138 -31.61 -11.31 -12.24
N LYS A 139 -32.55 -10.96 -13.14
CA LYS A 139 -32.55 -11.37 -14.55
C LYS A 139 -31.85 -10.37 -15.48
N ASP A 140 -31.43 -9.21 -14.98
CA ASP A 140 -30.79 -8.17 -15.80
C ASP A 140 -29.53 -7.59 -15.09
N PRO A 141 -28.35 -8.15 -15.38
CA PRO A 141 -27.11 -7.75 -14.72
C PRO A 141 -26.65 -6.34 -15.12
N GLN A 142 -27.06 -5.82 -16.28
CA GLN A 142 -26.64 -4.49 -16.72
C GLN A 142 -27.35 -3.40 -15.94
N THR A 143 -28.67 -3.47 -15.81
CA THR A 143 -29.43 -2.51 -14.99
C THR A 143 -29.12 -2.66 -13.50
N LEU A 144 -28.85 -3.88 -13.03
CA LEU A 144 -28.38 -4.12 -11.66
C LEU A 144 -27.13 -3.28 -11.33
N ASN A 145 -26.13 -3.30 -12.21
CA ASN A 145 -24.88 -2.57 -11.98
C ASN A 145 -25.10 -1.05 -12.01
N ALA A 146 -25.97 -0.55 -12.89
CA ALA A 146 -26.30 0.88 -12.97
C ALA A 146 -27.03 1.38 -11.71
N GLU A 147 -28.06 0.66 -11.26
CA GLU A 147 -28.80 1.00 -10.05
C GLU A 147 -27.95 0.83 -8.78
N MET A 148 -27.05 -0.16 -8.74
CA MET A 148 -26.08 -0.32 -7.66
C MET A 148 -25.14 0.89 -7.57
N MET A 149 -24.62 1.37 -8.70
CA MET A 149 -23.76 2.56 -8.73
C MET A 149 -24.53 3.82 -8.35
N LYS A 150 -25.81 3.93 -8.73
CA LYS A 150 -26.69 5.02 -8.33
C LYS A 150 -26.91 5.02 -6.82
N LEU A 151 -27.23 3.86 -6.24
CA LEU A 151 -27.40 3.69 -4.80
C LEU A 151 -26.13 4.07 -4.02
N TYR A 152 -24.95 3.68 -4.53
CA TYR A 152 -23.67 4.08 -3.92
C TYR A 152 -23.45 5.61 -3.95
N ARG A 153 -23.84 6.28 -5.05
CA ARG A 153 -23.74 7.74 -5.15
C ARG A 153 -24.71 8.46 -4.22
N GLU A 154 -25.93 7.97 -4.07
CA GLU A 154 -26.93 8.52 -3.15
C GLU A 154 -26.47 8.45 -1.69
N HIS A 155 -25.74 7.39 -1.32
CA HIS A 155 -25.15 7.23 0.02
C HIS A 155 -23.74 7.86 0.13
N GLY A 156 -23.33 8.69 -0.85
CA GLY A 156 -22.06 9.42 -0.78
C GLY A 156 -20.79 8.55 -0.90
N ILE A 157 -20.91 7.27 -1.29
CA ILE A 157 -19.79 6.40 -1.59
C ILE A 157 -19.30 6.75 -3.00
N SER A 158 -18.37 7.70 -3.07
CA SER A 158 -17.75 8.09 -4.33
C SER A 158 -16.81 7.00 -4.84
N PRO A 159 -16.63 6.84 -6.17
CA PRO A 159 -15.68 5.87 -6.73
C PRO A 159 -14.23 6.11 -6.26
N PHE A 160 -13.90 7.35 -5.91
CA PHE A 160 -12.63 7.72 -5.31
C PHE A 160 -12.41 7.11 -3.92
N SER A 161 -13.47 6.86 -3.16
CA SER A 161 -13.38 6.18 -1.85
C SER A 161 -12.95 4.71 -1.95
N GLY A 162 -13.20 4.06 -3.11
CA GLY A 162 -12.65 2.73 -3.41
C GLY A 162 -11.15 2.73 -3.67
N LEU A 163 -10.63 3.79 -4.33
CA LEU A 163 -9.19 3.96 -4.56
C LEU A 163 -8.41 4.19 -3.27
N ALA A 164 -9.02 4.83 -2.26
CA ALA A 164 -8.40 4.97 -0.94
C ALA A 164 -8.10 3.61 -0.27
N GLY A 165 -8.82 2.54 -0.64
CA GLY A 165 -8.57 1.18 -0.17
C GLY A 165 -7.31 0.53 -0.76
N CYS A 166 -6.99 0.81 -2.03
CA CYS A 166 -5.77 0.31 -2.70
C CYS A 166 -4.60 1.30 -2.67
N LEU A 167 -4.84 2.52 -2.16
CA LEU A 167 -3.81 3.54 -1.99
C LEU A 167 -2.57 3.11 -1.19
N PRO A 168 -2.59 2.18 -0.19
CA PRO A 168 -1.37 1.84 0.52
C PRO A 168 -0.40 1.17 -0.45
N LEU A 169 -0.88 0.29 -1.33
CA LEU A 169 -0.08 -0.42 -2.32
C LEU A 169 0.55 0.55 -3.33
N LEU A 170 -0.25 1.52 -3.81
CA LEU A 170 0.24 2.52 -4.77
C LEU A 170 1.37 3.39 -4.21
N VAL A 171 1.29 3.80 -2.95
CA VAL A 171 2.34 4.59 -2.29
C VAL A 171 3.51 3.71 -1.82
N GLN A 172 3.22 2.47 -1.43
CA GLN A 172 4.19 1.50 -0.92
C GLN A 172 5.22 1.10 -1.98
N TRP A 173 4.76 0.80 -3.19
CA TRP A 173 5.63 0.31 -4.26
C TRP A 173 6.76 1.31 -4.59
N PRO A 174 6.48 2.61 -4.80
CA PRO A 174 7.51 3.60 -4.98
C PRO A 174 8.51 3.69 -3.82
N VAL A 175 8.01 3.72 -2.58
CA VAL A 175 8.87 3.85 -1.39
C VAL A 175 9.80 2.64 -1.24
N LEU A 176 9.28 1.42 -1.48
CA LEU A 176 10.07 0.20 -1.41
C LEU A 176 11.16 0.16 -2.48
N LEU A 177 10.83 0.52 -3.74
CA LEU A 177 11.80 0.53 -4.83
C LEU A 177 12.89 1.57 -4.62
N ALA A 178 12.54 2.77 -4.14
CA ALA A 178 13.50 3.82 -3.82
C ALA A 178 14.47 3.39 -2.72
N LEU A 179 13.94 2.75 -1.66
CA LEU A 179 14.78 2.21 -0.59
C LEU A 179 15.68 1.06 -1.08
N TYR A 180 15.14 0.14 -1.88
CA TYR A 180 15.91 -0.96 -2.44
C TYR A 180 17.07 -0.47 -3.30
N GLN A 181 16.79 0.41 -4.27
CA GLN A 181 17.82 1.02 -5.12
C GLN A 181 18.80 1.87 -4.31
N GLY A 182 18.31 2.53 -3.26
CA GLY A 182 19.14 3.28 -2.33
C GLY A 182 20.14 2.39 -1.59
N ILE A 183 19.69 1.30 -0.98
CA ILE A 183 20.55 0.31 -0.33
C ILE A 183 21.57 -0.23 -1.34
N GLN A 184 21.14 -0.63 -2.53
CA GLN A 184 22.05 -1.19 -3.55
C GLN A 184 23.09 -0.18 -4.02
N GLY A 185 22.74 1.11 -4.12
CA GLY A 185 23.69 2.17 -4.41
C GLY A 185 24.74 2.34 -3.32
N VAL A 186 24.31 2.50 -2.06
CA VAL A 186 25.23 2.70 -0.92
C VAL A 186 26.14 1.48 -0.70
N THR A 187 25.63 0.27 -0.97
CA THR A 187 26.40 -0.97 -0.84
C THR A 187 27.57 -1.05 -1.82
N ARG A 188 27.51 -0.35 -2.97
CA ARG A 188 28.63 -0.32 -3.92
C ARG A 188 29.81 0.47 -3.38
N ASP A 189 29.54 1.47 -2.56
CA ASP A 189 30.55 2.37 -2.02
C ASP A 189 31.05 1.91 -0.64
N LEU A 190 30.18 1.28 0.16
CA LEU A 190 30.51 0.79 1.51
C LEU A 190 30.82 -0.71 1.51
N HIS A 191 32.07 -1.04 1.82
CA HIS A 191 32.57 -2.42 1.87
C HIS A 191 32.64 -3.01 3.29
N SER A 192 32.44 -2.20 4.33
CA SER A 192 32.59 -2.58 5.75
C SER A 192 31.39 -2.14 6.60
N ASP A 193 31.19 -2.80 7.75
CA ASP A 193 30.18 -2.47 8.77
C ASP A 193 28.71 -2.47 8.30
N LEU A 194 28.38 -3.39 7.38
CA LEU A 194 27.03 -3.58 6.82
C LEU A 194 26.13 -4.51 7.67
N GLY A 195 26.56 -4.90 8.87
CA GLY A 195 25.82 -5.78 9.76
C GLY A 195 24.69 -5.10 10.53
N PHE A 196 23.80 -5.90 11.10
CA PHE A 196 22.77 -5.49 12.07
C PHE A 196 22.41 -6.65 13.01
N LEU A 197 22.63 -6.45 14.31
CA LEU A 197 22.43 -7.45 15.37
C LEU A 197 23.15 -8.77 15.03
N TRP A 198 22.38 -9.84 14.82
CA TRP A 198 22.88 -11.17 14.45
C TRP A 198 23.09 -11.35 12.94
N VAL A 199 22.69 -10.37 12.11
CA VAL A 199 22.87 -10.40 10.65
C VAL A 199 24.21 -9.78 10.31
N GLY A 200 25.17 -10.60 9.88
CA GLY A 200 26.53 -10.13 9.55
C GLY A 200 26.60 -9.18 8.34
N ASN A 201 25.64 -9.26 7.42
CA ASN A 201 25.53 -8.32 6.31
C ASN A 201 24.08 -8.21 5.84
N VAL A 202 23.47 -7.02 5.98
CA VAL A 202 22.08 -6.80 5.60
C VAL A 202 21.88 -6.60 4.09
N THR A 203 22.93 -6.43 3.31
CA THR A 203 22.86 -6.25 1.85
C THR A 203 22.80 -7.58 1.10
N LYS A 204 23.15 -8.68 1.78
CA LYS A 204 23.04 -10.04 1.23
C LYS A 204 21.61 -10.58 1.38
N THR A 205 21.23 -11.43 0.43
CA THR A 205 19.98 -12.19 0.49
C THR A 205 20.07 -13.29 1.55
N GLY A 206 18.94 -13.80 2.04
CA GLY A 206 18.94 -14.91 3.00
C GLY A 206 19.59 -16.18 2.41
N VAL A 207 19.49 -16.35 1.09
CA VAL A 207 20.09 -17.47 0.34
C VAL A 207 21.60 -17.29 0.18
N ASP A 208 22.07 -16.09 -0.19
CA ASP A 208 23.50 -15.79 -0.32
C ASP A 208 24.25 -15.81 1.02
N ALA A 209 23.54 -15.53 2.12
CA ALA A 209 24.08 -15.65 3.47
C ALA A 209 24.23 -17.11 3.95
N CYS A 210 23.47 -18.05 3.35
CA CYS A 210 23.46 -19.47 3.70
C CYS A 210 24.39 -20.33 2.82
N CYS A 211 24.41 -20.11 1.50
CA CYS A 211 24.98 -21.05 0.54
C CYS A 211 26.37 -20.65 0.03
N THR A 212 27.32 -20.37 0.93
CA THR A 212 28.74 -20.15 0.55
C THR A 212 29.47 -21.45 0.19
N THR A 213 28.84 -22.62 0.35
CA THR A 213 29.42 -23.91 -0.04
C THR A 213 29.08 -24.25 -1.49
N GLY A 214 29.84 -23.68 -2.43
CA GLY A 214 30.23 -24.27 -3.73
C GLY A 214 29.19 -24.89 -4.69
N VAL A 215 27.88 -24.83 -4.43
CA VAL A 215 26.85 -25.34 -5.33
C VAL A 215 26.19 -24.17 -6.03
N ASP A 216 26.30 -24.18 -7.36
CA ASP A 216 25.85 -23.14 -8.29
C ASP A 216 24.53 -22.49 -7.87
N LYS A 217 24.58 -21.16 -7.65
CA LYS A 217 23.41 -20.32 -7.34
C LYS A 217 22.23 -20.55 -8.31
N ALA A 218 22.52 -20.98 -9.54
CA ALA A 218 21.51 -21.25 -10.57
C ALA A 218 20.72 -22.56 -10.32
N HIS A 219 21.32 -23.56 -9.67
CA HIS A 219 20.69 -24.87 -9.46
C HIS A 219 19.61 -24.80 -8.36
N HIS A 220 19.86 -24.08 -7.26
CA HIS A 220 18.89 -23.94 -6.16
C HIS A 220 17.67 -23.06 -6.51
N VAL A 221 17.81 -22.12 -7.45
CA VAL A 221 16.68 -21.30 -7.94
C VAL A 221 15.75 -22.16 -8.81
N MET A 222 16.31 -23.09 -9.60
CA MET A 222 15.55 -23.93 -10.54
C MET A 222 14.92 -25.18 -9.89
N HIS A 223 15.50 -25.73 -8.82
CA HIS A 223 15.04 -26.99 -8.19
C HIS A 223 14.16 -26.83 -6.94
N GLY A 224 13.95 -25.61 -6.43
CA GLY A 224 13.04 -25.40 -5.30
C GLY A 224 13.65 -25.64 -3.91
N ASP A 225 14.94 -25.96 -3.84
CA ASP A 225 15.68 -26.22 -2.58
C ASP A 225 15.99 -24.94 -1.77
N TYR A 226 15.48 -23.78 -2.20
CA TYR A 226 15.68 -22.48 -1.56
C TYR A 226 15.20 -22.45 -0.10
N LEU A 227 14.09 -23.13 0.21
CA LEU A 227 13.59 -23.22 1.58
C LEU A 227 14.50 -24.08 2.46
N VAL A 228 15.01 -25.19 1.95
CA VAL A 228 15.84 -26.14 2.70
C VAL A 228 17.18 -25.50 3.07
N GLY A 229 17.80 -24.75 2.14
CA GLY A 229 18.97 -23.94 2.42
C GLY A 229 18.69 -22.87 3.48
N ALA A 230 17.67 -22.03 3.29
CA ALA A 230 17.33 -20.99 4.26
C ALA A 230 17.05 -21.53 5.68
N LEU A 231 16.42 -22.71 5.80
CA LEU A 231 16.12 -23.38 7.08
C LEU A 231 17.38 -23.86 7.83
N SER A 232 18.50 -24.06 7.14
CA SER A 232 19.75 -24.49 7.80
C SER A 232 20.47 -23.35 8.55
N HIS A 233 20.13 -22.09 8.25
CA HIS A 233 20.68 -20.91 8.92
C HIS A 233 19.56 -20.12 9.61
N PRO A 234 19.13 -20.51 10.82
CA PRO A 234 17.95 -19.92 11.46
C PRO A 234 18.07 -18.41 11.70
N ALA A 235 19.30 -17.89 11.86
CA ALA A 235 19.56 -16.47 12.09
C ALA A 235 19.04 -15.55 10.96
N VAL A 236 19.13 -15.98 9.70
CA VAL A 236 18.67 -15.18 8.54
C VAL A 236 17.14 -15.24 8.35
N LEU A 237 16.46 -16.17 9.04
CA LEU A 237 15.01 -16.32 8.97
C LEU A 237 14.25 -15.48 9.98
N ILE A 238 14.94 -14.99 11.03
CA ILE A 238 14.30 -14.23 12.10
C ILE A 238 13.66 -12.94 11.55
N LEU A 239 14.37 -12.16 10.73
CA LEU A 239 13.82 -10.91 10.18
C LEU A 239 12.65 -11.12 9.22
N PRO A 240 12.73 -12.04 8.22
CA PRO A 240 11.57 -12.37 7.38
C PRO A 240 10.37 -12.91 8.17
N LEU A 241 10.61 -13.74 9.19
CA LEU A 241 9.55 -14.28 10.04
C LEU A 241 8.86 -13.17 10.84
N LEU A 242 9.64 -12.26 11.44
CA LEU A 242 9.11 -11.09 12.14
C LEU A 242 8.32 -10.18 11.19
N SER A 243 8.79 -10.00 9.95
CA SER A 243 8.08 -9.22 8.92
C SER A 243 6.74 -9.82 8.58
N ALA A 244 6.69 -11.15 8.41
CA ALA A 244 5.45 -11.87 8.15
C ALA A 244 4.49 -11.77 9.33
N LEU A 245 4.96 -12.01 10.55
CA LEU A 245 4.14 -11.90 11.76
C LEU A 245 3.60 -10.48 11.95
N ALA A 246 4.45 -9.46 11.78
CA ALA A 246 4.05 -8.06 11.90
C ALA A 246 3.04 -7.68 10.81
N THR A 247 3.27 -8.11 9.57
CA THR A 247 2.30 -7.92 8.46
C THR A 247 0.98 -8.61 8.75
N PHE A 248 0.99 -9.82 9.32
CA PHE A 248 -0.22 -10.54 9.69
C PHE A 248 -1.01 -9.78 10.76
N VAL A 249 -0.35 -9.33 11.83
CA VAL A 249 -0.98 -8.52 12.88
C VAL A 249 -1.56 -7.24 12.29
N GLN A 250 -0.77 -6.52 11.50
CA GLN A 250 -1.17 -5.29 10.82
C GLN A 250 -2.41 -5.51 9.92
N SER A 251 -2.39 -6.53 9.06
CA SER A 251 -3.51 -6.87 8.17
C SER A 251 -4.76 -7.28 8.96
N LYS A 252 -4.59 -8.02 10.05
CA LYS A 252 -5.70 -8.41 10.93
C LYS A 252 -6.34 -7.21 11.63
N MET A 253 -5.55 -6.21 12.02
CA MET A 253 -6.11 -4.95 12.55
C MET A 253 -6.93 -4.20 11.49
N MET A 254 -6.60 -4.32 10.20
CA MET A 254 -7.31 -3.67 9.09
C MET A 254 -8.56 -4.41 8.61
N MET A 255 -8.73 -5.70 8.93
CA MET A 255 -9.90 -6.47 8.50
C MET A 255 -11.23 -5.88 9.02
N PRO A 256 -12.26 -5.74 8.17
CA PRO A 256 -13.63 -5.48 8.60
C PRO A 256 -14.19 -6.69 9.36
N ARG A 257 -15.03 -6.47 10.37
CA ARG A 257 -15.72 -7.56 11.09
C ARG A 257 -16.86 -8.13 10.25
N SER A 258 -17.01 -9.45 10.21
CA SER A 258 -18.20 -10.10 9.64
C SER A 258 -19.42 -9.73 10.47
N THR A 259 -20.48 -9.26 9.82
CA THR A 259 -21.81 -9.16 10.41
C THR A 259 -22.74 -10.21 9.78
N PRO A 260 -23.79 -10.69 10.49
CA PRO A 260 -24.70 -11.69 9.95
C PRO A 260 -25.50 -11.19 8.74
N VAL A 261 -25.62 -9.87 8.55
CA VAL A 261 -26.37 -9.22 7.47
C VAL A 261 -25.38 -8.59 6.49
N MET A 262 -24.67 -9.40 5.70
CA MET A 262 -23.77 -8.92 4.64
C MET A 262 -24.29 -9.23 3.25
N SER A 263 -24.25 -8.26 2.34
CA SER A 263 -24.51 -8.48 0.91
C SER A 263 -23.41 -9.35 0.29
N ASP A 264 -23.67 -10.07 -0.81
CA ASP A 264 -22.61 -10.94 -1.37
C ASP A 264 -21.42 -10.14 -1.91
N GLN A 265 -21.60 -8.87 -2.26
CA GLN A 265 -20.50 -7.98 -2.62
C GLN A 265 -19.64 -7.61 -1.41
N GLN A 266 -20.25 -7.39 -0.25
CA GLN A 266 -19.49 -7.22 0.98
C GLN A 266 -18.81 -8.51 1.42
N LYS A 267 -19.46 -9.66 1.21
CA LYS A 267 -18.82 -10.96 1.44
C LYS A 267 -17.61 -11.12 0.52
N GLN A 268 -17.70 -10.70 -0.74
CA GLN A 268 -16.57 -10.71 -1.67
C GLN A 268 -15.45 -9.75 -1.24
N ALA A 269 -15.78 -8.52 -0.82
CA ALA A 269 -14.78 -7.57 -0.29
C ALA A 269 -14.13 -8.06 1.02
N GLN A 270 -14.92 -8.69 1.89
CA GLN A 270 -14.43 -9.32 3.13
C GLN A 270 -13.55 -10.54 2.81
N GLN A 271 -13.94 -11.36 1.83
CA GLN A 271 -13.14 -12.50 1.37
C GLN A 271 -11.82 -12.02 0.79
N MET A 272 -11.82 -10.97 -0.03
CA MET A 272 -10.60 -10.37 -0.57
C MET A 272 -9.70 -9.83 0.56
N SER A 273 -10.23 -9.05 1.50
CA SER A 273 -9.44 -8.56 2.65
C SER A 273 -8.93 -9.68 3.55
N ARG A 274 -9.69 -10.76 3.74
CA ARG A 274 -9.27 -11.96 4.47
C ARG A 274 -8.16 -12.68 3.72
N GLN A 275 -8.32 -12.90 2.42
CA GLN A 275 -7.28 -13.49 1.57
C GLN A 275 -5.99 -12.67 1.66
N MET A 276 -6.07 -11.34 1.52
CA MET A 276 -4.91 -10.47 1.69
C MET A 276 -4.26 -10.61 3.08
N ALA A 277 -5.05 -10.74 4.15
CA ALA A 277 -4.51 -10.88 5.49
C ALA A 277 -3.80 -12.23 5.74
N TYR A 278 -4.23 -13.31 5.10
CA TYR A 278 -3.64 -14.65 5.29
C TYR A 278 -2.62 -15.05 4.22
N ILE A 279 -2.74 -14.53 2.99
CA ILE A 279 -1.84 -14.84 1.88
C ILE A 279 -0.61 -13.93 1.88
N MET A 280 -0.75 -12.65 2.24
CA MET A 280 0.40 -11.74 2.21
C MET A 280 1.52 -12.13 3.17
N PRO A 281 1.27 -12.57 4.43
CA PRO A 281 2.37 -12.88 5.34
C PRO A 281 3.32 -13.99 4.85
N PRO A 282 2.85 -15.14 4.32
CA PRO A 282 3.74 -16.11 3.68
C PRO A 282 4.49 -15.55 2.46
N VAL A 283 3.85 -14.71 1.65
CA VAL A 283 4.51 -14.05 0.50
C VAL A 283 5.63 -13.12 0.99
N ILE A 284 5.38 -12.30 2.00
CA ILE A 284 6.39 -11.41 2.60
C ILE A 284 7.53 -12.22 3.23
N PHE A 285 7.24 -13.37 3.84
CA PHE A 285 8.28 -14.27 4.34
C PHE A 285 9.19 -14.75 3.20
N ILE A 286 8.60 -15.25 2.11
CA ILE A 286 9.37 -15.70 0.93
C ILE A 286 10.13 -14.54 0.29
N PHE A 287 9.53 -13.36 0.16
CA PHE A 287 10.24 -12.16 -0.31
C PHE A 287 11.41 -11.79 0.60
N GLY A 288 11.25 -11.86 1.92
CA GLY A 288 12.31 -11.53 2.87
C GLY A 288 13.51 -12.47 2.81
N ILE A 289 13.34 -13.71 2.33
CA ILE A 289 14.47 -14.64 2.11
C ILE A 289 15.11 -14.43 0.74
N THR A 290 14.33 -14.10 -0.29
CA THR A 290 14.83 -13.87 -1.66
C THR A 290 15.56 -12.55 -1.81
N PHE A 291 15.13 -11.49 -1.12
CA PHE A 291 15.70 -10.16 -1.20
C PHE A 291 16.75 -9.89 -0.11
N PRO A 292 17.58 -8.84 -0.27
CA PRO A 292 18.49 -8.38 0.78
C PRO A 292 17.82 -8.22 2.15
N GLN A 293 18.49 -8.67 3.21
CA GLN A 293 17.97 -8.62 4.59
C GLN A 293 17.61 -7.21 5.08
N GLY A 294 18.22 -6.16 4.51
CA GLY A 294 17.87 -4.76 4.77
C GLY A 294 16.43 -4.43 4.37
N ILE A 295 15.93 -5.09 3.33
CA ILE A 295 14.52 -4.97 2.93
C ILE A 295 13.60 -5.68 3.94
N ALA A 296 13.99 -6.85 4.46
CA ALA A 296 13.24 -7.51 5.53
C ALA A 296 13.22 -6.64 6.81
N LEU A 297 14.33 -6.00 7.17
CA LEU A 297 14.40 -5.06 8.29
C LEU A 297 13.46 -3.85 8.09
N TYR A 298 13.41 -3.32 6.87
CA TYR A 298 12.45 -2.29 6.48
C TYR A 298 11.00 -2.75 6.73
N TRP A 299 10.64 -3.95 6.27
CA TRP A 299 9.29 -4.49 6.45
C TRP A 299 8.91 -4.61 7.93
N VAL A 300 9.79 -5.14 8.79
CA VAL A 300 9.55 -5.21 10.24
C VAL A 300 9.29 -3.81 10.81
N THR A 301 10.26 -2.91 10.60
CA THR A 301 10.21 -1.53 11.13
C THR A 301 8.91 -0.84 10.74
N GLN A 302 8.54 -1.03 9.50
CA GLN A 302 7.41 -0.35 8.95
C GLN A 302 6.06 -0.96 9.33
N SER A 303 5.95 -2.28 9.40
CA SER A 303 4.76 -2.93 9.94
C SER A 303 4.53 -2.54 11.40
N VAL A 304 5.58 -2.46 12.22
CA VAL A 304 5.50 -1.95 13.59
C VAL A 304 4.99 -0.50 13.61
N PHE A 305 5.55 0.38 12.78
CA PHE A 305 5.07 1.76 12.68
C PHE A 305 3.59 1.81 12.27
N MET A 306 3.18 1.01 11.28
CA MET A 306 1.77 0.94 10.88
C MET A 306 0.86 0.41 11.98
N ILE A 307 1.27 -0.59 12.75
CA ILE A 307 0.50 -1.09 13.91
C ILE A 307 0.30 0.03 14.92
N VAL A 308 1.36 0.78 15.25
CA VAL A 308 1.29 1.92 16.17
C VAL A 308 0.34 3.00 15.64
N GLN A 309 0.51 3.40 14.38
CA GLN A 309 -0.35 4.39 13.72
C GLN A 309 -1.82 3.93 13.70
N GLN A 310 -2.07 2.68 13.32
CA GLN A 310 -3.40 2.07 13.26
C GLN A 310 -4.04 2.02 14.66
N TYR A 311 -3.28 1.69 15.70
CA TYR A 311 -3.74 1.70 17.09
C TYR A 311 -4.24 3.09 17.51
N PHE A 312 -3.56 4.17 17.10
CA PHE A 312 -4.04 5.52 17.39
C PHE A 312 -5.30 5.91 16.62
N VAL A 313 -5.46 5.47 15.37
CA VAL A 313 -6.63 5.83 14.52
C VAL A 313 -7.86 4.97 14.81
N VAL A 314 -7.70 3.65 14.86
CA VAL A 314 -8.80 2.67 14.96
C VAL A 314 -8.69 1.72 16.15
N GLY A 315 -7.67 1.86 17.01
CA GLY A 315 -7.41 0.89 18.08
C GLY A 315 -6.94 -0.47 17.55
N TRP A 316 -7.19 -1.53 18.34
CA TRP A 316 -6.83 -2.91 17.97
C TRP A 316 -7.67 -3.51 16.83
N GLY A 317 -8.70 -2.81 16.36
CA GLY A 317 -9.51 -3.23 15.22
C GLY A 317 -10.21 -4.59 15.46
N SER A 318 -10.00 -5.54 14.55
CA SER A 318 -10.57 -6.90 14.68
C SER A 318 -9.80 -7.82 15.65
N LEU A 319 -8.63 -7.39 16.14
CA LEU A 319 -7.82 -8.19 17.07
C LEU A 319 -8.49 -8.22 18.46
N SER A 320 -8.70 -9.43 18.99
CA SER A 320 -9.04 -9.60 20.41
C SER A 320 -7.74 -9.75 21.18
N VAL A 321 -7.32 -8.68 21.86
CA VAL A 321 -6.14 -8.71 22.74
C VAL A 321 -6.55 -9.15 24.16
N PRO A 322 -5.68 -9.84 24.89
CA PRO A 322 -5.94 -10.18 26.29
C PRO A 322 -6.22 -8.94 27.14
N PRO A 323 -7.04 -9.03 28.22
CA PRO A 323 -7.39 -7.88 29.06
C PRO A 323 -6.21 -7.17 29.71
N TRP A 324 -5.09 -7.89 29.94
CA TRP A 324 -3.87 -7.35 30.53
C TRP A 324 -3.00 -6.58 29.52
N PHE A 325 -3.31 -6.63 28.23
CA PHE A 325 -2.52 -5.97 27.20
C PHE A 325 -2.85 -4.47 27.14
N PRO A 326 -1.86 -3.57 26.97
CA PRO A 326 -2.11 -2.13 26.92
C PRO A 326 -3.16 -1.75 25.86
N GLY A 327 -4.17 -0.99 26.28
CA GLY A 327 -5.25 -0.55 25.39
C GLY A 327 -6.27 -1.63 25.03
N ALA A 328 -6.31 -2.75 25.76
CA ALA A 328 -7.39 -3.72 25.70
C ALA A 328 -8.75 -3.01 25.87
N GLY A 329 -9.66 -3.21 24.91
CA GLY A 329 -10.99 -2.56 24.92
C GLY A 329 -11.04 -1.13 24.36
N ARG A 330 -9.94 -0.56 23.86
CA ARG A 330 -9.98 0.75 23.17
C ARG A 330 -10.84 0.68 21.91
N THR A 331 -11.97 1.40 21.92
CA THR A 331 -12.83 1.58 20.74
C THR A 331 -12.79 3.03 20.28
N THR A 332 -12.53 3.28 19.00
CA THR A 332 -12.69 4.59 18.37
C THR A 332 -13.98 4.65 17.56
N LYS A 333 -14.36 5.84 17.06
CA LYS A 333 -15.52 6.01 16.16
C LYS A 333 -15.47 5.05 14.96
N TYR A 334 -14.27 4.76 14.46
CA TYR A 334 -14.02 3.90 13.31
C TYR A 334 -13.88 2.40 13.66
N SER A 335 -13.98 2.02 14.95
CA SER A 335 -13.89 0.64 15.43
C SER A 335 -15.25 0.01 15.78
N ARG A 336 -16.33 0.82 15.82
CA ARG A 336 -17.67 0.36 16.19
C ARG A 336 -18.35 -0.30 14.99
N PRO A 337 -18.88 -1.53 15.10
CA PRO A 337 -19.88 -1.99 14.15
C PRO A 337 -21.12 -1.08 14.28
N VAL A 338 -21.71 -0.72 13.14
CA VAL A 338 -23.00 -0.02 13.12
C VAL A 338 -24.00 -0.88 13.90
N PRO A 339 -24.66 -0.35 14.95
CA PRO A 339 -25.64 -1.11 15.70
C PRO A 339 -26.77 -1.56 14.78
N ALA A 340 -27.28 -2.78 14.97
CA ALA A 340 -28.40 -3.33 14.20
C ALA A 340 -29.63 -2.39 14.16
N ALA A 341 -29.81 -1.54 15.18
CA ALA A 341 -30.84 -0.51 15.24
C ALA A 341 -30.70 0.60 14.16
N ALA A 342 -29.49 0.95 13.72
CA ALA A 342 -29.28 1.92 12.65
C ALA A 342 -29.62 1.34 11.26
N LEU A 343 -29.61 0.01 11.11
CA LEU A 343 -30.07 -0.69 9.91
C LEU A 343 -31.61 -0.72 9.79
N THR A 344 -32.34 -0.47 10.88
CA THR A 344 -33.81 -0.54 10.92
C THR A 344 -34.47 0.82 10.68
N ASN A 345 -33.80 1.93 11.01
CA ASN A 345 -34.39 3.27 11.01
C ASN A 345 -34.28 4.05 9.68
N GLN A 346 -33.69 3.48 8.62
CA GLN A 346 -33.59 4.13 7.30
C GLN A 346 -34.60 3.57 6.29
N ARG A 347 -35.86 3.39 6.70
CA ARG A 347 -36.97 3.35 5.74
C ARG A 347 -37.15 4.76 5.17
N PRO A 348 -37.22 4.96 3.84
CA PRO A 348 -37.49 6.29 3.30
C PRO A 348 -38.90 6.70 3.72
N SER A 349 -38.99 7.69 4.61
CA SER A 349 -40.18 8.51 4.77
C SER A 349 -40.30 9.34 3.50
N GLY A 350 -41.16 8.92 2.58
CA GLY A 350 -41.38 9.66 1.35
C GLY A 350 -42.07 8.86 0.26
N GLY A 351 -43.04 8.02 0.61
CA GLY A 351 -44.04 7.57 -0.36
C GLY A 351 -45.10 8.66 -0.47
N SER A 352 -44.93 9.61 -1.39
CA SER A 352 -46.08 10.40 -1.84
C SER A 352 -47.07 9.43 -2.47
N LYS A 353 -48.23 9.26 -1.83
CA LYS A 353 -49.39 8.53 -2.36
C LYS A 353 -49.63 8.95 -3.82
N VAL A 354 -49.39 8.04 -4.74
CA VAL A 354 -50.02 8.04 -6.06
C VAL A 354 -50.97 6.85 -6.02
N GLU A 355 -52.23 7.16 -5.73
CA GLU A 355 -53.36 6.24 -5.77
C GLU A 355 -53.84 6.17 -7.23
N PRO A 356 -54.08 4.98 -7.82
CA PRO A 356 -54.54 4.89 -9.18
C PRO A 356 -56.08 4.90 -9.25
N GLU A 357 -56.57 5.75 -10.14
CA GLU A 357 -57.73 5.59 -11.05
C GLU A 357 -59.17 5.43 -10.53
N ALA A 358 -60.00 6.39 -10.98
CA ALA A 358 -61.17 6.21 -11.85
C ALA A 358 -62.55 6.69 -11.31
N ARG A 359 -62.98 7.79 -11.92
CA ARG A 359 -64.35 8.24 -12.26
C ARG A 359 -65.54 7.35 -11.85
N GLY A 360 -66.50 7.99 -11.16
CA GLY A 360 -67.94 7.68 -11.24
C GLY A 360 -68.83 8.49 -10.28
N ALA A 361 -69.46 9.55 -10.82
CA ALA A 361 -70.76 10.12 -10.46
C ALA A 361 -71.56 9.53 -9.27
N ALA A 362 -71.90 10.35 -8.26
CA ALA A 362 -73.28 10.73 -7.91
C ALA A 362 -73.39 11.42 -6.52
N GLY A 363 -73.91 12.65 -6.53
CA GLY A 363 -75.05 13.07 -5.70
C GLY A 363 -74.97 13.18 -4.16
N GLY A 364 -75.14 14.41 -3.66
CA GLY A 364 -76.09 14.70 -2.57
C GLY A 364 -75.53 14.82 -1.14
N ASP A 365 -75.45 16.08 -0.71
CA ASP A 365 -76.04 16.66 0.50
C ASP A 365 -75.63 16.20 1.92
N GLY A 366 -75.21 17.20 2.72
CA GLY A 366 -75.74 17.38 4.07
C GLY A 366 -74.84 17.02 5.28
N ARG A 367 -74.46 18.07 6.02
CA ARG A 367 -74.45 18.19 7.50
C ARG A 367 -73.54 17.27 8.37
N ARG A 368 -72.61 17.92 9.07
CA ARG A 368 -72.29 17.71 10.52
C ARG A 368 -73.46 18.20 11.43
N PRO A 369 -73.62 17.86 12.75
CA PRO A 369 -72.55 17.68 13.77
C PRO A 369 -72.79 16.67 14.93
N GLY A 370 -71.75 16.51 15.78
CA GLY A 370 -71.91 16.50 17.25
C GLY A 370 -71.83 15.17 18.02
N ALA A 371 -70.80 15.08 18.88
CA ALA A 371 -70.90 15.08 20.36
C ALA A 371 -71.14 13.73 21.09
N GLY A 372 -70.14 13.35 21.89
CA GLY A 372 -70.34 13.04 23.32
C GLY A 372 -70.31 11.58 23.76
N GLY A 373 -69.39 11.25 24.68
CA GLY A 373 -69.63 10.22 25.70
C GLY A 373 -68.37 9.52 26.24
N HIS A 374 -67.88 10.00 27.39
CA HIS A 374 -67.05 9.28 28.40
C HIS A 374 -67.72 7.96 28.90
N PRO A 375 -67.13 7.09 29.77
CA PRO A 375 -65.96 7.26 30.68
C PRO A 375 -64.94 6.08 30.67
N ARG A 376 -63.65 6.30 30.99
CA ARG A 376 -62.94 6.22 32.30
C ARG A 376 -63.07 4.89 33.10
N ARG A 377 -61.87 4.30 33.35
CA ARG A 377 -61.30 3.70 34.60
C ARG A 377 -61.14 2.18 34.59
N GLN A 378 -59.92 1.62 34.49
CA GLN A 378 -58.79 1.52 35.45
C GLN A 378 -58.49 0.02 35.72
N PRO A 379 -57.31 -0.35 36.26
CA PRO A 379 -56.54 -1.53 35.89
C PRO A 379 -56.65 -2.59 37.01
N VAL A 380 -55.81 -3.63 36.99
CA VAL A 380 -55.20 -4.43 38.10
C VAL A 380 -54.89 -5.80 37.47
N GLY A 381 -53.64 -6.25 37.41
CA GLY A 381 -53.04 -6.95 38.54
C GLY A 381 -52.03 -7.99 38.08
N ALA A 382 -50.76 -7.68 38.35
CA ALA A 382 -49.69 -8.58 38.76
C ALA A 382 -50.12 -9.93 39.38
N GLY A 383 -49.44 -11.01 38.96
CA GLY A 383 -49.36 -12.26 39.71
C GLY A 383 -48.42 -13.31 39.07
N ARG A 384 -47.10 -13.18 39.32
CA ARG A 384 -46.23 -14.19 40.00
C ARG A 384 -46.63 -15.69 39.95
N SER A 385 -45.62 -16.46 39.54
CA SER A 385 -45.11 -17.73 40.13
C SER A 385 -45.41 -18.99 39.32
N GLY A 386 -44.35 -19.65 38.88
CA GLY A 386 -43.93 -20.97 39.38
C GLY A 386 -43.92 -21.92 38.18
N GLY A 387 -42.79 -22.44 37.72
CA GLY A 387 -42.04 -23.49 38.40
C GLY A 387 -42.57 -24.88 38.00
N GLY A 388 -41.88 -25.62 37.14
CA GLY A 388 -42.06 -27.08 37.08
C GLY A 388 -41.77 -27.76 35.74
N SER A 389 -40.50 -28.16 35.58
CA SER A 389 -40.04 -29.42 35.00
C SER A 389 -41.08 -30.56 34.91
N ARG A 390 -41.24 -31.18 33.72
CA ARG A 390 -41.04 -32.64 33.55
C ARG A 390 -41.14 -33.12 32.10
N ARG A 391 -39.97 -33.52 31.62
CA ARG A 391 -39.63 -34.61 30.69
C ARG A 391 -40.62 -35.80 30.70
N LYS A 392 -40.86 -36.33 29.47
CA LYS A 392 -40.96 -37.75 29.03
C LYS A 392 -42.35 -38.27 28.62
N ARG A 393 -42.49 -38.61 27.33
CA ARG A 393 -42.75 -39.99 26.81
C ARG A 393 -42.80 -40.01 25.28
N ARG A 394 -41.95 -40.83 24.66
CA ARG A 394 -42.28 -42.04 23.86
C ARG A 394 -42.82 -41.68 22.46
N ARG A 395 -42.05 -41.96 21.42
CA ARG A 395 -41.71 -43.27 20.89
C ARG A 395 -40.43 -43.18 20.07
#